data_AF-A0A6C0K8K9-F1
#
_entry.id   AF-A0A6C0K8K9-F1
#
_cell.length_a   1.000
_cell.length_b   1.000
_cell.length_c   1.000
_cell.angle_alpha   90.00
_cell.angle_beta   90.00
_cell.angle_gamma   90.00
#
_symmetry.space_group_name_H-M   'P 1'
#
loop_
_entity.id
_entity.type
_entity.pdbx_description
1 polymer ?
#
loop_
_entity_poly.entity_id
_entity_poly.type
_entity_poly.pdbx_seq_one_letter_code
_entity_poly.pdbx_strand_id
1 'polypeptide(L)'
;MATNIDLKDYITDDVNVIEVFFGADLENTSINVNITRDIESIIEKKYKKYKEEKYKSYHHKDKVYTYELSNDNQFVSSKIMTKSNYLAANATAGATATGVFIVSYKIDKFPQYIFPCSNDIDNISTYSIKEFKINNRISLMLRSDYSNSKEVAKSFYIEYRHSPNVEIDKINEYINNLVATYINC
;
A
#
# COMPACT_ATOMS: atom_id res chain seq x y z
N MET A 1 -14.92 -19.08 3.53
CA MET A 1 -15.47 -18.28 2.41
C MET A 1 -14.44 -17.23 2.08
N ALA A 2 -14.10 -17.05 0.80
CA ALA A 2 -13.08 -16.09 0.39
C ALA A 2 -13.58 -14.66 0.63
N THR A 3 -12.72 -13.79 1.16
CA THR A 3 -12.95 -12.36 1.19
C THR A 3 -13.02 -11.87 -0.25
N ASN A 4 -14.23 -11.63 -0.75
CA ASN A 4 -14.46 -11.15 -2.12
C ASN A 4 -14.57 -9.62 -2.11
N ILE A 5 -13.68 -8.97 -2.85
CA ILE A 5 -13.60 -7.52 -2.99
C ILE A 5 -14.31 -7.15 -4.29
N ASP A 6 -15.18 -6.14 -4.24
CA ASP A 6 -15.63 -5.44 -5.45
C ASP A 6 -14.90 -4.09 -5.57
N LEU A 7 -13.95 -4.02 -6.49
CA LEU A 7 -13.18 -2.78 -6.71
C LEU A 7 -14.05 -1.60 -7.15
N LYS A 8 -15.22 -1.84 -7.78
CA LYS A 8 -16.10 -0.75 -8.22
C LYS A 8 -16.58 0.10 -7.04
N ASP A 9 -16.73 -0.51 -5.86
CA ASP A 9 -17.12 0.20 -4.65
C ASP A 9 -16.07 1.21 -4.18
N TYR A 10 -14.83 1.09 -4.63
CA TYR A 10 -13.70 1.92 -4.22
C TYR A 10 -13.24 2.88 -5.33
N ILE A 11 -13.90 2.86 -6.50
CA ILE A 11 -13.59 3.74 -7.61
C ILE A 11 -14.63 4.88 -7.62
N THR A 12 -14.12 6.10 -7.54
CA THR A 12 -14.86 7.32 -7.87
C THR A 12 -14.09 8.07 -8.95
N ASP A 13 -14.65 9.14 -9.51
CA ASP A 13 -14.09 9.87 -10.66
C ASP A 13 -12.62 10.31 -10.46
N ASP A 14 -12.22 10.55 -9.21
CA ASP A 14 -10.91 11.06 -8.85
C ASP A 14 -9.93 9.99 -8.32
N VAL A 15 -10.37 8.75 -8.11
CA VAL A 15 -9.51 7.69 -7.57
C VAL A 15 -8.58 7.17 -8.64
N ASN A 16 -7.28 7.16 -8.35
CA ASN A 16 -6.27 6.60 -9.25
C ASN A 16 -5.39 5.52 -8.62
N VAL A 17 -5.53 5.28 -7.31
CA VAL A 17 -4.84 4.19 -6.60
C VAL A 17 -5.77 3.51 -5.61
N ILE A 18 -5.73 2.18 -5.58
CA ILE A 18 -6.33 1.35 -4.53
C ILE A 18 -5.22 0.48 -3.92
N GLU A 19 -5.13 0.48 -2.60
CA GLU A 19 -4.21 -0.35 -1.82
C GLU A 19 -5.00 -1.39 -1.02
N VAL A 20 -4.56 -2.65 -1.06
CA VAL A 20 -5.18 -3.77 -0.37
C VAL A 20 -4.15 -4.38 0.58
N PHE A 21 -4.21 -4.00 1.86
CA PHE A 21 -3.30 -4.42 2.92
C PHE A 21 -3.70 -5.77 3.51
N PHE A 22 -2.70 -6.65 3.69
CA PHE A 22 -2.84 -7.96 4.30
C PHE A 22 -2.45 -7.95 5.78
N GLY A 23 -2.89 -8.97 6.51
CA GLY A 23 -2.56 -9.11 7.94
C GLY A 23 -3.21 -8.01 8.79
N ALA A 24 -4.28 -7.40 8.30
CA ALA A 24 -4.91 -6.27 8.97
C ALA A 24 -5.68 -6.78 10.20
N ASP A 25 -5.39 -6.18 11.35
CA ASP A 25 -6.13 -6.38 12.59
C ASP A 25 -6.80 -5.08 13.02
N LEU A 26 -8.06 -5.17 13.43
CA LEU A 26 -8.84 -4.03 13.89
C LEU A 26 -8.67 -3.90 15.40
N GLU A 27 -7.83 -2.97 15.82
CA GLU A 27 -7.59 -2.64 17.22
C GLU A 27 -8.39 -1.37 17.59
N ASN A 28 -9.58 -1.54 18.17
CA ASN A 28 -10.50 -0.47 18.52
C ASN A 28 -10.87 0.43 17.33
N THR A 29 -10.19 1.59 17.21
CA THR A 29 -10.38 2.61 16.17
C THR A 29 -9.21 2.68 15.19
N SER A 30 -8.19 1.82 15.35
CA SER A 30 -7.00 1.76 14.52
C SER A 30 -6.90 0.42 13.81
N ILE A 31 -6.29 0.42 12.63
CA ILE A 31 -6.03 -0.80 11.87
C ILE A 31 -4.53 -1.02 11.85
N ASN A 32 -4.11 -2.13 12.42
CA ASN A 32 -2.73 -2.57 12.41
C ASN A 32 -2.49 -3.39 11.14
N VAL A 33 -1.64 -2.89 10.23
CA VAL A 33 -1.29 -3.57 8.97
C VAL A 33 0.11 -4.17 9.00
N ASN A 34 0.69 -4.32 10.21
CA ASN A 34 2.01 -4.91 10.35
C ASN A 34 1.97 -6.41 10.11
N ILE A 35 2.82 -6.88 9.20
CA ILE A 35 3.01 -8.30 8.95
C ILE A 35 4.00 -8.87 9.95
N THR A 36 3.65 -9.98 10.58
CA THR A 36 4.50 -10.71 11.53
C THR A 36 5.08 -11.99 10.96
N ARG A 37 4.52 -12.46 9.84
CA ARG A 37 4.95 -13.69 9.14
C ARG A 37 5.99 -13.36 8.06
N ASP A 38 6.83 -14.34 7.75
CA ASP A 38 7.86 -14.24 6.71
C ASP A 38 7.27 -14.36 5.29
N ILE A 39 6.33 -13.45 4.97
CA ILE A 39 5.72 -13.33 3.66
C ILE A 39 6.74 -12.88 2.60
N GLU A 40 7.78 -12.16 3.02
CA GLU A 40 8.86 -11.72 2.14
C GLU A 40 9.54 -12.91 1.47
N SER A 41 9.97 -13.91 2.23
CA SER A 41 10.56 -15.13 1.67
C SER A 41 9.62 -15.86 0.70
N ILE A 42 8.31 -15.85 0.97
CA ILE A 42 7.31 -16.49 0.10
C ILE A 42 7.22 -15.75 -1.24
N ILE A 43 7.16 -14.42 -1.20
CA ILE A 43 7.04 -13.57 -2.39
C ILE A 43 8.33 -13.60 -3.20
N GLU A 44 9.50 -13.46 -2.57
CA GLU A 44 10.78 -13.48 -3.28
C GLU A 44 11.04 -14.82 -3.99
N LYS A 45 10.62 -15.95 -3.39
CA LYS A 45 10.69 -17.26 -4.03
C LYS A 45 9.80 -17.34 -5.28
N LYS A 46 8.61 -16.75 -5.23
CA LYS A 46 7.64 -16.77 -6.35
C LYS A 46 7.99 -15.75 -7.44
N TYR A 47 8.43 -14.56 -7.05
CA TYR A 47 8.74 -13.43 -7.93
C TYR A 47 10.23 -13.09 -7.82
N LYS A 48 11.02 -13.72 -8.70
CA LYS A 48 12.49 -13.64 -8.69
C LYS A 48 13.07 -12.25 -9.03
N LYS A 49 12.25 -11.32 -9.51
CA LYS A 49 12.66 -9.97 -9.88
C LYS A 49 11.80 -8.97 -9.14
N TYR A 50 12.46 -8.05 -8.43
CA TYR A 50 11.83 -6.92 -7.77
C TYR A 50 12.71 -5.70 -7.90
N LYS A 51 12.09 -4.53 -7.72
CA LYS A 51 12.77 -3.25 -7.60
C LYS A 51 12.75 -2.87 -6.12
N GLU A 52 13.90 -2.52 -5.56
CA GLU A 52 13.99 -2.03 -4.19
C GLU A 52 14.45 -0.57 -4.19
N GLU A 53 13.67 0.28 -3.54
CA GLU A 53 13.94 1.71 -3.45
C GLU A 53 13.82 2.17 -2.00
N LYS A 54 14.66 3.15 -1.65
CA LYS A 54 14.68 3.76 -0.32
C LYS A 54 14.21 5.19 -0.42
N TYR A 55 13.38 5.59 0.52
CA TYR A 55 12.69 6.86 0.49
C TYR A 55 12.84 7.58 1.82
N LYS A 56 12.90 8.90 1.73
CA LYS A 56 12.67 9.80 2.86
C LYS A 56 11.60 10.82 2.47
N SER A 57 10.56 10.91 3.27
CA SER A 57 9.41 11.77 3.00
C SER A 57 9.17 12.75 4.13
N TYR A 58 8.81 13.97 3.75
CA TYR A 58 8.48 15.08 4.63
C TYR A 58 7.02 15.46 4.39
N HIS A 59 6.22 15.46 5.44
CA HIS A 59 4.79 15.72 5.38
C HIS A 59 4.50 17.15 5.86
N HIS A 60 3.69 17.87 5.09
CA HIS A 60 3.14 19.16 5.47
C HIS A 60 1.71 19.27 4.94
N LYS A 61 0.73 19.24 5.83
CA LYS A 61 -0.71 19.19 5.54
C LYS A 61 -1.03 18.02 4.60
N ASP A 62 -1.61 18.33 3.43
CA ASP A 62 -1.97 17.37 2.40
C ASP A 62 -0.80 16.97 1.48
N LYS A 63 0.36 17.60 1.63
CA LYS A 63 1.51 17.43 0.72
C LYS A 63 2.61 16.61 1.35
N VAL A 64 3.24 15.83 0.49
CA VAL A 64 4.37 14.97 0.81
C VAL A 64 5.48 15.28 -0.18
N TYR A 65 6.62 15.72 0.35
CA TYR A 65 7.85 15.83 -0.42
C TYR A 65 8.64 14.55 -0.20
N THR A 66 8.93 13.81 -1.28
CA THR A 66 9.62 12.53 -1.23
C THR A 66 10.94 12.60 -1.98
N TYR A 67 11.99 12.15 -1.29
CA TYR A 67 13.33 11.96 -1.83
C TYR A 67 13.58 10.45 -1.99
N GLU A 68 13.87 10.02 -3.21
CA GLU A 68 14.30 8.66 -3.51
C GLU A 68 15.82 8.55 -3.36
N LEU A 69 16.26 7.93 -2.27
CA LEU A 69 17.67 7.83 -1.87
C LEU A 69 18.51 6.97 -2.84
N SER A 70 17.85 6.15 -3.66
CA SER A 70 18.52 5.24 -4.60
C SER A 70 19.02 5.92 -5.87
N ASN A 71 18.41 7.04 -6.29
CA ASN A 71 18.70 7.68 -7.57
C ASN A 71 18.64 9.22 -7.55
N ASP A 72 18.56 9.84 -6.36
CA ASP A 72 18.47 11.31 -6.17
C ASP A 72 17.24 11.94 -6.83
N ASN A 73 16.20 11.15 -7.10
CA ASN A 73 14.94 11.63 -7.63
C ASN A 73 14.09 12.27 -6.53
N GLN A 74 13.38 13.35 -6.88
CA GLN A 74 12.62 14.17 -5.95
C GLN A 74 11.27 14.52 -6.55
N PHE A 75 10.20 14.36 -5.77
CA PHE A 75 8.86 14.70 -6.21
C PHE A 75 7.97 15.13 -5.05
N VAL A 76 6.94 15.89 -5.39
CA VAL A 76 5.89 16.30 -4.45
C VAL A 76 4.59 15.64 -4.89
N SER A 77 3.88 15.07 -3.93
CA SER A 77 2.55 14.53 -4.16
C SER A 77 1.59 14.89 -3.04
N SER A 78 0.30 14.77 -3.31
CA SER A 78 -0.72 14.61 -2.28
C SER A 78 -1.25 13.19 -2.36
N LYS A 79 -1.70 12.66 -1.22
CA LYS A 79 -2.37 11.35 -1.14
C LYS A 79 -3.62 11.52 -0.29
N ILE A 80 -4.75 11.75 -0.94
CA ILE A 80 -6.05 12.00 -0.28
C ILE A 80 -6.86 10.72 -0.29
N MET A 81 -7.12 10.17 0.90
CA MET A 81 -7.97 9.00 1.06
C MET A 81 -9.42 9.36 0.71
N THR A 82 -10.04 8.59 -0.19
CA THR A 82 -11.43 8.80 -0.61
C THR A 82 -12.38 7.85 0.12
N LYS A 83 -12.00 6.57 0.22
CA LYS A 83 -12.80 5.54 0.88
C LYS A 83 -11.88 4.47 1.45
N SER A 84 -12.27 3.91 2.59
CA SER A 84 -11.59 2.76 3.21
C SER A 84 -12.60 1.75 3.73
N ASN A 85 -12.19 0.49 3.85
CA ASN A 85 -13.00 -0.57 4.43
C ASN A 85 -12.11 -1.70 4.99
N TYR A 86 -12.56 -2.29 6.10
CA TYR A 86 -11.92 -3.47 6.70
C TYR A 86 -12.80 -4.69 6.47
N LEU A 87 -12.20 -5.74 5.89
CA LEU A 87 -12.86 -7.02 5.66
C LEU A 87 -12.17 -8.09 6.51
N ALA A 88 -12.85 -8.52 7.57
CA ALA A 88 -12.37 -9.62 8.41
C ALA A 88 -12.27 -10.92 7.60
N ALA A 89 -11.21 -11.70 7.80
CA ALA A 89 -11.20 -13.09 7.37
C ALA A 89 -11.85 -13.97 8.43
N ASN A 90 -12.57 -15.01 8.02
CA ASN A 90 -13.14 -15.97 8.96
C ASN A 90 -12.01 -16.72 9.67
N ALA A 91 -11.88 -16.52 10.98
CA ALA A 91 -11.00 -17.33 11.81
C ALA A 91 -11.44 -18.80 11.76
N THR A 92 -10.54 -19.69 11.35
CA THR A 92 -10.63 -21.10 11.75
C THR A 92 -10.28 -21.19 13.23
N ALA A 93 -10.98 -22.07 13.96
CA ALA A 93 -10.81 -22.24 15.40
C ALA A 93 -9.31 -22.40 15.78
N GLY A 94 -8.77 -21.42 16.50
CA GLY A 94 -7.36 -21.38 16.94
C GLY A 94 -6.44 -20.40 16.19
N ALA A 95 -6.92 -19.66 15.18
CA ALA A 95 -6.15 -18.62 14.49
C ALA A 95 -6.68 -17.20 14.79
N THR A 96 -5.78 -16.23 15.01
CA THR A 96 -6.11 -14.80 15.07
C THR A 96 -6.69 -14.37 13.72
N ALA A 97 -7.85 -13.70 13.73
CA ALA A 97 -8.57 -13.30 12.52
C ALA A 97 -7.82 -12.17 11.77
N THR A 98 -6.89 -12.51 10.88
CA THR A 98 -6.21 -11.53 10.03
C THR A 98 -7.07 -11.19 8.82
N GLY A 99 -7.55 -9.96 8.74
CA GLY A 99 -8.36 -9.47 7.64
C GLY A 99 -7.56 -8.79 6.53
N VAL A 100 -8.31 -8.14 5.65
CA VAL A 100 -7.79 -7.27 4.60
C VAL A 100 -8.29 -5.86 4.84
N PHE A 101 -7.41 -4.88 4.74
CA PHE A 101 -7.79 -3.46 4.79
C PHE A 101 -7.62 -2.81 3.43
N ILE A 102 -8.69 -2.23 2.89
CA ILE A 102 -8.73 -1.66 1.56
C ILE A 102 -8.82 -0.15 1.69
N VAL A 103 -7.99 0.56 0.93
CA VAL A 103 -8.01 2.02 0.89
C VAL A 103 -7.91 2.51 -0.55
N SER A 104 -8.72 3.50 -0.89
CA SER A 104 -8.69 4.19 -2.18
C SER A 104 -8.20 5.62 -2.01
N TYR A 105 -7.40 6.07 -2.97
CA TYR A 105 -6.76 7.38 -2.94
C TYR A 105 -6.88 8.11 -4.28
N LYS A 106 -6.94 9.43 -4.18
CA LYS A 106 -6.47 10.35 -5.21
C LYS A 106 -5.03 10.72 -4.92
N ILE A 107 -4.13 10.39 -5.84
CA ILE A 107 -2.73 10.80 -5.80
C ILE A 107 -2.47 11.83 -6.90
N ASP A 108 -2.17 13.06 -6.51
CA ASP A 108 -1.75 14.10 -7.44
C ASP A 108 -0.24 14.34 -7.31
N LYS A 109 0.42 14.62 -8.44
CA LYS A 109 1.84 15.01 -8.47
C LYS A 109 1.95 16.49 -8.76
N PHE A 110 2.87 17.16 -8.06
CA PHE A 110 3.09 18.59 -8.17
C PHE A 110 4.57 18.89 -8.49
N PRO A 111 4.84 20.05 -9.08
CA PRO A 111 6.20 20.59 -9.14
C PRO A 111 6.79 20.75 -7.72
N GLN A 112 8.11 20.54 -7.60
CA GLN A 112 8.79 20.52 -6.31
C GLN A 112 8.67 21.84 -5.53
N TYR A 113 8.67 22.98 -6.23
CA TYR A 113 8.58 24.31 -5.62
C TYR A 113 7.23 24.62 -4.93
N ILE A 114 6.22 23.77 -5.11
CA ILE A 114 4.93 23.90 -4.42
C ILE A 114 5.03 23.46 -2.96
N PHE A 115 6.02 22.64 -2.61
CA PHE A 115 6.24 22.28 -1.21
C PHE A 115 6.84 23.47 -0.46
N PRO A 116 6.25 23.90 0.68
CA PRO A 116 6.68 25.10 1.35
C PRO A 116 8.05 24.94 1.99
N CYS A 117 8.88 25.97 1.89
CA CYS A 117 10.08 26.13 2.70
C CYS A 117 9.66 26.53 4.13
N SER A 118 9.18 25.57 4.93
CA SER A 118 8.82 25.78 6.33
C SER A 118 9.53 24.78 7.24
N ASN A 119 9.73 25.20 8.49
CA ASN A 119 10.15 24.31 9.58
C ASN A 119 8.95 23.55 10.19
N ASP A 120 7.72 23.89 9.79
CA ASP A 120 6.49 23.26 10.27
C ASP A 120 6.25 21.92 9.56
N ILE A 121 7.14 20.96 9.79
CA ILE A 121 7.00 19.61 9.25
C ILE A 121 6.17 18.77 10.22
N ASP A 122 5.06 18.23 9.73
CA ASP A 122 4.13 17.42 10.54
C ASP A 122 4.73 16.04 10.85
N ASN A 123 5.39 15.44 9.87
CA ASN A 123 6.00 14.12 10.02
C ASN A 123 7.17 13.92 9.06
N ILE A 124 8.17 13.14 9.49
CA ILE A 124 9.27 12.67 8.67
C ILE A 124 9.29 11.15 8.72
N SER A 125 9.19 10.51 7.56
CA SER A 125 9.24 9.04 7.45
C SER A 125 10.40 8.61 6.59
N THR A 126 11.11 7.56 7.02
CA THR A 126 12.12 6.87 6.21
C THR A 126 11.66 5.44 6.00
N TYR A 127 11.57 4.99 4.75
CA TYR A 127 11.04 3.67 4.42
C TYR A 127 11.71 3.10 3.17
N SER A 128 11.65 1.78 3.01
CA SER A 128 11.98 1.11 1.76
C SER A 128 10.74 0.44 1.18
N ILE A 129 10.71 0.32 -0.14
CA ILE A 129 9.67 -0.42 -0.86
C ILE A 129 10.36 -1.43 -1.77
N LYS A 130 10.00 -2.71 -1.60
CA LYS A 130 10.23 -3.75 -2.60
C LYS A 130 8.98 -3.90 -3.46
N GLU A 131 9.06 -3.46 -4.72
CA GLU A 131 8.00 -3.60 -5.72
C GLU A 131 8.21 -4.87 -6.55
N PHE A 132 7.25 -5.80 -6.45
CA PHE A 132 7.15 -6.96 -7.33
C PHE A 132 6.06 -6.66 -8.36
N LYS A 133 6.50 -6.12 -9.50
CA LYS A 133 5.60 -5.73 -10.59
C LYS A 133 4.98 -6.96 -11.25
N ILE A 134 3.66 -7.08 -11.16
CA ILE A 134 2.91 -8.17 -11.79
C ILE A 134 2.52 -7.79 -13.21
N ASN A 135 1.97 -6.58 -13.37
CA ASN A 135 1.71 -5.96 -14.66
C ASN A 135 1.83 -4.42 -14.54
N ASN A 136 1.40 -3.67 -15.54
CA ASN A 136 1.54 -2.20 -15.51
C ASN A 136 0.63 -1.50 -14.50
N ARG A 137 -0.40 -2.19 -13.99
CA ARG A 137 -1.42 -1.65 -13.08
C ARG A 137 -1.39 -2.26 -11.69
N ILE A 138 -0.90 -3.48 -11.56
CA ILE A 138 -0.90 -4.24 -10.31
C ILE A 138 0.53 -4.56 -9.93
N SER A 139 0.88 -4.16 -8.72
CA SER A 139 2.16 -4.47 -8.07
C SER A 139 1.90 -5.03 -6.68
N LEU A 140 2.74 -5.95 -6.25
CA LEU A 140 2.82 -6.36 -4.85
C LEU A 140 3.91 -5.54 -4.18
N MET A 141 3.57 -4.93 -3.05
CA MET A 141 4.45 -4.00 -2.34
C MET A 141 4.77 -4.55 -0.96
N LEU A 142 6.06 -4.66 -0.66
CA LEU A 142 6.54 -4.81 0.71
C LEU A 142 7.16 -3.48 1.14
N ARG A 143 6.56 -2.84 2.14
CA ARG A 143 7.07 -1.58 2.70
C ARG A 143 7.61 -1.84 4.09
N SER A 144 8.86 -1.45 4.31
CA SER A 144 9.51 -1.44 5.62
C SER A 144 9.74 0.00 6.05
N ASP A 145 9.21 0.40 7.21
CA ASP A 145 9.44 1.72 7.80
C ASP A 145 10.55 1.63 8.86
N TYR A 146 11.40 2.65 8.90
CA TYR A 146 12.60 2.70 9.74
C TYR A 146 12.58 3.90 10.69
N SER A 147 13.03 3.65 11.92
CA SER A 147 13.36 4.68 12.91
C SER A 147 14.76 4.43 13.46
N ASN A 148 15.63 5.43 13.44
CA ASN A 148 17.03 5.31 13.88
C ASN A 148 17.75 4.08 13.30
N SER A 149 17.56 3.82 12.00
CA SER A 149 18.11 2.67 11.26
C SER A 149 17.63 1.28 11.71
N LYS A 150 16.56 1.20 12.51
CA LYS A 150 15.89 -0.06 12.87
C LYS A 150 14.53 -0.14 12.18
N GLU A 151 14.22 -1.30 11.61
CA GLU A 151 12.88 -1.58 11.08
C GLU A 151 11.89 -1.59 12.25
N VAL A 152 10.85 -0.77 12.16
CA VAL A 152 9.83 -0.61 13.22
C VAL A 152 8.46 -1.13 12.80
N ALA A 153 8.20 -1.15 11.49
CA ALA A 153 6.94 -1.57 10.92
C ALA A 153 7.20 -2.14 9.53
N LYS A 154 6.39 -3.14 9.16
CA LYS A 154 6.48 -3.79 7.87
C LYS A 154 5.10 -4.13 7.39
N SER A 155 4.74 -3.71 6.19
CA SER A 155 3.42 -3.93 5.61
C SER A 155 3.52 -4.59 4.25
N PHE A 156 2.53 -5.43 3.97
CA PHE A 156 2.37 -6.09 2.68
C PHE A 156 1.02 -5.71 2.08
N TYR A 157 1.03 -5.20 0.84
CA TYR A 157 -0.19 -4.80 0.17
C TYR A 157 -0.11 -4.98 -1.35
N ILE A 158 -1.28 -5.10 -1.97
CA ILE A 158 -1.44 -4.94 -3.42
C ILE A 158 -1.63 -3.45 -3.71
N GLU A 159 -0.88 -2.91 -4.65
CA GLU A 159 -1.16 -1.59 -5.23
C GLU A 159 -1.80 -1.78 -6.61
N TYR A 160 -3.00 -1.22 -6.80
CA TYR A 160 -3.68 -1.12 -8.09
C TYR A 160 -3.75 0.33 -8.57
N ARG A 161 -3.12 0.62 -9.71
CA ARG A 161 -3.15 1.91 -10.40
C ARG A 161 -4.33 1.95 -11.37
N HIS A 162 -5.39 2.61 -10.94
CA HIS A 162 -6.63 2.76 -11.68
C HIS A 162 -6.50 3.78 -12.82
N SER A 163 -7.26 3.56 -13.90
CA SER A 163 -7.57 4.58 -14.88
C SER A 163 -8.93 4.28 -15.50
N PRO A 164 -9.67 5.29 -15.99
CA PRO A 164 -11.06 5.11 -16.44
C PRO A 164 -11.24 4.06 -17.55
N ASN A 165 -10.28 3.93 -18.46
CA ASN A 165 -10.39 3.08 -19.67
C ASN A 165 -9.96 1.63 -19.44
N VAL A 166 -10.33 1.01 -18.31
CA VAL A 166 -9.89 -0.35 -17.94
C VAL A 166 -11.08 -1.29 -17.82
N GLU A 167 -10.87 -2.54 -18.27
CA GLU A 167 -11.77 -3.65 -18.00
C GLU A 167 -11.71 -4.05 -16.51
N ILE A 168 -12.50 -3.35 -15.70
CA ILE A 168 -12.46 -3.46 -14.24
C ILE A 168 -12.78 -4.88 -13.75
N ASP A 169 -13.64 -5.61 -14.46
CA ASP A 169 -14.04 -6.96 -14.06
C ASP A 169 -12.85 -7.94 -14.07
N LYS A 170 -11.97 -7.85 -15.09
CA LYS A 170 -10.75 -8.67 -15.15
C LYS A 170 -9.75 -8.31 -14.07
N ILE A 171 -9.62 -7.01 -13.75
CA ILE A 171 -8.77 -6.56 -12.65
C ILE A 171 -9.32 -7.05 -11.32
N ASN A 172 -10.64 -6.98 -11.12
CA ASN A 172 -11.31 -7.43 -9.92
C ASN A 172 -11.07 -8.92 -9.68
N GLU A 173 -11.24 -9.75 -10.71
CA GLU A 173 -10.92 -11.18 -10.65
C GLU A 173 -9.45 -11.42 -10.28
N TYR A 174 -8.53 -10.69 -10.90
CA TYR A 174 -7.10 -10.83 -10.65
C TYR A 174 -6.72 -10.49 -9.20
N ILE A 175 -7.24 -9.37 -8.67
CA ILE A 175 -6.99 -8.94 -7.29
C ILE A 175 -7.59 -9.95 -6.30
N ASN A 176 -8.80 -10.44 -6.54
CA ASN A 176 -9.40 -11.46 -5.68
C ASN A 176 -8.60 -12.77 -5.67
N ASN A 177 -8.03 -13.19 -6.80
CA ASN A 177 -7.14 -14.34 -6.86
C ASN A 177 -5.85 -14.14 -6.03
N LEU A 178 -5.25 -12.94 -6.10
CA LEU A 178 -4.11 -12.59 -5.26
C LEU A 178 -4.49 -12.57 -3.77
N VAL A 179 -5.64 -11.99 -3.44
CA VAL A 179 -6.13 -11.95 -2.06
C VAL A 179 -6.35 -13.36 -1.52
N ALA A 180 -7.03 -14.23 -2.26
CA ALA A 180 -7.21 -15.62 -1.88
C ALA A 180 -5.89 -16.38 -1.68
N THR A 181 -4.85 -16.03 -2.45
CA THR A 181 -3.52 -16.64 -2.32
C THR A 181 -2.82 -16.23 -1.04
N TYR A 182 -2.89 -14.95 -0.64
CA TYR A 182 -2.03 -14.39 0.41
C TYR A 182 -2.74 -14.10 1.74
N ILE A 183 -4.07 -14.13 1.80
CA ILE A 183 -4.82 -13.82 3.04
C ILE A 183 -4.50 -14.77 4.20
N ASN A 184 -4.07 -16.00 3.90
CA ASN A 184 -3.71 -17.01 4.90
C ASN A 184 -2.20 -17.15 5.11
N CYS A 185 -1.38 -16.41 4.36
CA CYS A 185 0.08 -16.50 4.44
C CYS A 185 0.65 -15.73 5.64
#